data_AF-D3SLR2-F1
#
_entry.id   AF-D3SLR2-F1
#
_cell.length_a   1.000
_cell.length_b   1.000
_cell.length_c   1.000
_cell.angle_alpha   90.00
_cell.angle_beta   90.00
_cell.angle_gamma   90.00
#
_symmetry.space_group_name_H-M   'P 1'
#
loop_
_entity.id
_entity.type
_entity.pdbx_description
1 polymer ?
#
loop_
_entity_poly.entity_id
_entity_poly.type
_entity_poly.pdbx_seq_one_letter_code
_entity_poly.pdbx_strand_id
1 'polypeptide(L)'
;MKNPVDVHLIEELSHLEYFIVKTPINASDFWKEWQEKFSRAYMSRIAVKKLLKNKRLAYEEAARYRSLLQTYEDVLMYLENLKNLALGLRGVFPTGHNVELDDEDIDLDF
;
A
#
# COMPACT_ATOMS: atom_id res chain seq x y z
N MET A 1 15.87 30.44 -5.05
CA MET A 1 14.43 30.07 -5.05
C MET A 1 14.37 28.55 -5.13
N LYS A 2 13.67 27.86 -4.21
CA LYS A 2 13.51 26.39 -4.31
C LYS A 2 12.71 26.09 -5.59
N ASN A 3 13.09 25.06 -6.34
CA ASN A 3 12.39 24.65 -7.56
C ASN A 3 10.97 24.20 -7.17
N PRO A 4 9.89 24.60 -7.90
CA PRO A 4 8.53 24.13 -7.63
C PRO A 4 8.41 22.59 -7.54
N VAL A 5 9.26 21.87 -8.27
CA VAL A 5 9.35 20.39 -8.20
C VAL A 5 9.87 19.91 -6.85
N ASP A 6 10.84 20.62 -6.26
CA ASP A 6 11.39 20.27 -4.94
C ASP A 6 10.34 20.42 -3.83
N VAL A 7 9.44 21.39 -3.97
CA VAL A 7 8.35 21.63 -3.00
C VAL A 7 7.32 20.49 -3.06
N HIS A 8 6.88 20.12 -4.26
CA HIS A 8 5.94 19.00 -4.43
C HIS A 8 6.53 17.68 -3.95
N LEU A 9 7.83 17.44 -4.19
CA LEU A 9 8.50 16.26 -3.67
C LEU A 9 8.48 16.21 -2.14
N ILE A 10 8.73 17.34 -1.46
CA ILE A 10 8.68 17.42 0.01
C ILE A 10 7.25 17.16 0.52
N GLU A 11 6.23 17.67 -0.17
CA GLU A 11 4.83 17.41 0.18
C GLU A 11 4.48 15.92 0.03
N GLU A 12 4.87 15.29 -1.07
CA GLU A 12 4.64 13.85 -1.28
C GLU A 12 5.39 12.99 -0.24
N LEU A 13 6.63 13.35 0.09
CA LEU A 13 7.36 12.68 1.18
C LEU A 13 6.63 12.82 2.51
N SER A 14 6.10 14.00 2.81
CA SER A 14 5.34 14.26 4.04
C SER A 14 4.05 13.43 4.11
N HIS A 15 3.39 13.19 2.97
CA HIS A 15 2.25 12.28 2.90
C HIS A 15 2.66 10.82 3.16
N LEU A 16 3.79 10.39 2.60
CA LEU A 16 4.30 9.03 2.77
C LEU A 16 4.83 8.75 4.18
N GLU A 17 5.33 9.77 4.90
CA GLU A 17 5.83 9.63 6.27
C GLU A 17 4.82 9.00 7.23
N TYR A 18 3.52 9.20 7.00
CA TYR A 18 2.47 8.56 7.80
C TYR A 18 2.61 7.03 7.81
N PHE A 19 2.97 6.42 6.68
CA PHE A 19 3.06 4.96 6.54
C PHE A 19 4.37 4.34 7.03
N ILE A 20 5.39 5.15 7.36
CA ILE A 20 6.66 4.67 7.90
C ILE A 20 6.45 4.17 9.34
N VAL A 21 6.56 2.87 9.61
CA VAL A 21 6.52 2.34 10.98
C VAL A 21 7.78 2.79 11.73
N LYS A 22 7.61 3.62 12.77
CA LYS A 22 8.72 4.18 13.55
C LYS A 22 9.04 3.35 14.79
N THR A 23 8.08 2.57 15.27
CA THR A 23 8.26 1.70 16.44
C THR A 23 9.26 0.57 16.12
N PRO A 24 10.24 0.30 17.00
CA PRO A 24 11.17 -0.82 16.83
C PRO A 24 10.45 -2.18 16.79
N ILE A 25 10.93 -3.12 15.97
CA ILE A 25 10.32 -4.45 15.76
C ILE A 25 10.13 -5.26 17.05
N ASN A 26 11.02 -5.08 18.03
CA ASN A 26 11.00 -5.77 19.30
C ASN A 26 10.05 -5.13 20.34
N ALA A 27 9.52 -3.94 20.08
CA ALA A 27 8.60 -3.28 20.98
C ALA A 27 7.18 -3.87 20.88
N SER A 28 6.43 -3.82 21.98
CA SER A 28 5.06 -4.33 22.06
C SER A 28 4.10 -3.63 21.10
N ASP A 29 4.32 -2.33 20.85
CA ASP A 29 3.45 -1.50 20.01
C ASP A 29 3.72 -1.64 18.51
N PHE A 30 4.78 -2.35 18.10
CA PHE A 30 5.15 -2.50 16.69
C PHE A 30 3.99 -3.03 15.85
N TRP A 31 3.37 -4.13 16.29
CA TRP A 31 2.29 -4.76 15.56
C TRP A 31 1.03 -3.89 15.49
N LYS A 32 0.80 -3.09 16.53
CA LYS A 32 -0.32 -2.14 16.56
C LYS A 32 -0.12 -1.03 15.54
N GLU A 33 1.07 -0.41 15.52
CA GLU A 33 1.39 0.64 14.54
C GLU A 33 1.38 0.09 13.11
N TRP A 34 2.01 -1.08 12.89
CA TRP A 34 2.00 -1.76 11.60
C TRP A 34 0.58 -2.04 11.11
N GLN A 35 -0.28 -2.60 11.97
CA GLN A 35 -1.66 -2.93 11.63
C GLN A 35 -2.47 -1.68 11.29
N GLU A 36 -2.32 -0.58 12.03
CA GLU A 36 -2.99 0.67 11.73
C GLU A 36 -2.65 1.17 10.33
N LYS A 37 -1.35 1.21 10.00
CA LYS A 37 -0.84 1.71 8.72
C LYS A 37 -1.22 0.80 7.56
N PHE A 38 -1.10 -0.51 7.75
CA PHE A 38 -1.51 -1.51 6.77
C PHE A 38 -3.00 -1.40 6.48
N SER A 39 -3.83 -1.36 7.54
CA SER A 39 -5.28 -1.26 7.40
C SER A 39 -5.68 0.02 6.65
N ARG A 40 -5.05 1.15 6.98
CA ARG A 40 -5.32 2.42 6.30
C ARG A 40 -4.92 2.39 4.83
N ALA A 41 -3.73 1.87 4.49
CA ALA A 41 -3.30 1.72 3.09
C ALA A 41 -4.25 0.77 2.32
N TYR A 42 -4.58 -0.37 2.92
CA TYR A 42 -5.44 -1.39 2.31
C TYR A 42 -6.85 -0.87 2.02
N MET A 43 -7.46 -0.20 3.00
CA MET A 43 -8.80 0.38 2.83
C MET A 43 -8.79 1.53 1.82
N SER A 44 -7.73 2.34 1.78
CA SER A 44 -7.57 3.40 0.79
C SER A 44 -7.43 2.84 -0.62
N ARG A 45 -6.66 1.76 -0.81
CA ARG A 45 -6.58 1.02 -2.08
C ARG A 45 -7.97 0.57 -2.55
N ILE A 46 -8.76 -0.03 -1.66
CA ILE A 46 -10.14 -0.46 -1.98
C ILE A 46 -11.01 0.72 -2.38
N ALA A 47 -10.95 1.83 -1.63
CA ALA A 47 -11.72 3.03 -1.94
C ALA A 47 -11.37 3.59 -3.32
N VAL A 48 -10.08 3.67 -3.66
CA VAL A 48 -9.61 4.12 -4.98
C VAL A 48 -10.06 3.17 -6.10
N LYS A 49 -9.94 1.84 -5.92
CA LYS A 49 -10.45 0.85 -6.90
C LYS A 49 -11.95 1.03 -7.15
N LYS A 50 -12.74 1.26 -6.09
CA LYS A 50 -14.19 1.53 -6.21
C LYS A 50 -14.48 2.84 -6.96
N LEU A 51 -13.72 3.91 -6.70
CA LEU A 51 -13.87 5.18 -7.41
C LEU A 51 -13.60 5.03 -8.90
N LEU A 52 -12.51 4.34 -9.26
CA LEU A 52 -12.14 4.08 -10.65
C LEU A 52 -13.17 3.21 -11.40
N LYS A 53 -13.83 2.27 -10.71
CA LYS A 53 -14.85 1.39 -11.31
C LYS A 53 -16.21 2.05 -11.48
N ASN A 54 -16.64 2.86 -10.50
CA ASN A 54 -18.04 3.26 -10.38
C ASN A 54 -18.33 4.70 -10.82
N LYS A 55 -17.31 5.56 -10.96
CA LYS A 55 -17.50 6.96 -11.36
C LYS A 55 -17.06 7.21 -12.80
N ARG A 56 -17.87 7.96 -13.54
CA ARG A 56 -17.43 8.59 -14.80
C ARG A 56 -16.51 9.75 -14.46
N LEU A 57 -15.24 9.45 -14.27
CA LEU A 57 -14.19 10.42 -14.00
C LEU A 57 -13.68 11.02 -15.31
N ALA A 58 -13.27 12.28 -15.28
CA ALA A 58 -12.49 12.84 -16.39
C ALA A 58 -11.15 12.08 -16.52
N TYR A 59 -10.57 12.06 -17.72
CA TYR A 59 -9.33 11.30 -17.97
C TYR A 59 -8.20 11.67 -17.00
N GLU A 60 -8.00 12.96 -16.74
CA GLU A 60 -6.98 13.46 -15.81
C GLU A 60 -7.24 13.05 -14.35
N GLU A 61 -8.51 12.97 -13.95
CA GLU A 61 -8.87 12.49 -12.61
C GLU A 61 -8.64 10.99 -12.50
N ALA A 62 -9.02 10.22 -13.51
CA ALA A 62 -8.78 8.79 -13.57
C ALA A 62 -7.27 8.48 -13.54
N ALA A 63 -6.45 9.25 -14.28
CA ALA A 63 -5.00 9.13 -14.25
C ALA A 63 -4.42 9.38 -12.84
N ARG A 64 -4.89 10.44 -12.15
CA ARG A 64 -4.49 10.72 -10.76
C ARG A 64 -4.86 9.59 -9.80
N TYR A 65 -6.08 9.06 -9.88
CA TYR A 65 -6.49 7.94 -9.04
C TYR A 65 -5.74 6.63 -9.36
N ARG A 66 -5.35 6.39 -10.61
CA ARG A 66 -4.46 5.25 -10.95
C ARG A 66 -3.08 5.42 -10.35
N SER A 67 -2.51 6.62 -10.38
CA SER A 67 -1.23 6.90 -9.70
C SER A 67 -1.36 6.65 -8.20
N LEU A 68 -2.42 7.16 -7.58
CA LEU A 68 -2.68 6.96 -6.16
C LEU A 68 -2.89 5.47 -5.81
N LEU A 69 -3.50 4.71 -6.72
CA LEU A 69 -3.67 3.27 -6.55
C LEU A 69 -2.31 2.57 -6.48
N GLN A 70 -1.41 2.89 -7.42
CA GLN A 70 -0.05 2.35 -7.44
C GLN A 70 0.70 2.70 -6.15
N THR A 71 0.61 3.95 -5.69
CA THR A 71 1.23 4.36 -4.41
C THR A 71 0.77 3.50 -3.24
N TYR A 72 -0.53 3.20 -3.13
CA TYR A 72 -1.01 2.33 -2.05
C TYR A 72 -0.56 0.88 -2.22
N GLU A 73 -0.41 0.38 -3.44
CA GLU A 73 0.13 -0.96 -3.70
C GLU A 73 1.61 -1.04 -3.29
N ASP A 74 2.40 -0.01 -3.59
CA ASP A 74 3.80 0.09 -3.16
C ASP A 74 3.94 0.20 -1.63
N VAL A 75 3.07 0.99 -0.98
CA VAL A 75 3.02 1.09 0.49
C VAL A 75 2.67 -0.25 1.13
N LEU A 76 1.71 -0.98 0.58
CA LEU A 76 1.34 -2.31 1.08
C LEU A 76 2.50 -3.30 0.93
N MET A 77 3.21 -3.28 -0.20
CA MET A 77 4.41 -4.09 -0.41
C MET A 77 5.50 -3.75 0.61
N TYR A 78 5.75 -2.47 0.88
CA TYR A 78 6.67 -2.03 1.94
C TYR A 78 6.28 -2.59 3.31
N LEU A 79 5.02 -2.46 3.70
CA LEU A 79 4.53 -2.96 5.00
C LEU A 79 4.60 -4.49 5.08
N GLU A 80 4.31 -5.19 3.98
CA GLU A 80 4.41 -6.65 3.90
C GLU A 80 5.86 -7.13 4.07
N ASN A 81 6.81 -6.46 3.42
CA ASN A 81 8.24 -6.73 3.60
C ASN A 81 8.67 -6.52 5.04
N LEU A 82 8.18 -5.45 5.68
CA LEU A 82 8.47 -5.17 7.09
C LEU A 82 7.88 -6.25 8.02
N LYS A 83 6.66 -6.74 7.75
CA LYS A 83 6.06 -7.86 8.47
C LYS A 83 6.92 -9.11 8.33
N ASN A 84 7.33 -9.45 7.11
CA ASN A 84 8.13 -10.65 6.84
C ASN A 84 9.49 -10.60 7.54
N LEU A 85 10.13 -9.42 7.58
CA LEU A 85 11.36 -9.21 8.36
C LEU A 85 11.10 -9.43 9.87
N ALA A 86 10.03 -8.83 10.41
CA ALA A 86 9.69 -8.97 11.82
C ALA A 86 9.35 -10.42 12.23
N LEU A 87 8.69 -11.16 11.35
CA LEU A 87 8.41 -12.59 11.53
C LEU A 87 9.69 -13.43 11.44
N GLY A 88 10.56 -13.15 10.46
CA GLY A 88 11.84 -13.83 10.30
C GLY A 88 12.75 -13.68 11.53
N LEU A 89 12.78 -12.50 12.16
CA LEU A 89 13.50 -12.29 13.43
C LEU A 89 12.94 -13.12 14.60
N ARG A 90 11.69 -13.58 14.51
CA ARG A 90 11.04 -14.48 15.48
C ARG A 90 11.11 -15.95 15.08
N GLY A 91 11.85 -16.27 14.00
CA GLY A 91 11.94 -17.63 13.46
C GLY A 91 10.69 -18.10 12.72
N VAL A 92 9.76 -17.20 12.41
CA VAL A 92 8.59 -17.49 11.59
C VAL A 92 8.94 -17.17 10.13
N PHE A 93 9.21 -18.20 9.35
CA PHE A 93 9.47 -18.06 7.93
C PHE A 93 8.17 -18.32 7.18
N PRO A 94 7.74 -17.43 6.26
CA PRO A 94 6.58 -17.70 5.44
C PRO A 94 6.84 -18.99 4.63
N THR A 95 6.07 -20.03 4.90
CA THR A 95 5.98 -21.21 4.03
C THR A 95 5.33 -20.73 2.75
N GLY A 96 6.14 -20.55 1.70
CA GLY A 96 5.77 -19.78 0.52
C GLY A 96 4.39 -20.14 -0.03
N HIS A 97 3.58 -19.10 -0.27
CA HIS A 97 2.64 -19.07 -1.38
C HIS A 97 2.91 -17.78 -2.13
N ASN A 98 3.74 -17.87 -3.18
CA ASN A 98 3.42 -17.18 -4.42
C ASN A 98 2.01 -17.63 -4.79
N VAL A 99 1.00 -16.91 -4.31
CA VAL A 99 -0.28 -16.91 -5.03
C VAL A 99 0.03 -16.07 -6.25
N GLU A 100 0.60 -16.73 -7.26
CA GLU A 100 0.29 -16.35 -8.63
C GLU A 100 -1.23 -16.27 -8.66
N LEU A 101 -1.75 -15.05 -8.79
CA LEU A 101 -3.15 -14.84 -9.11
C LEU A 101 -3.28 -15.42 -10.51
N ASP A 102 -3.55 -16.72 -10.56
CA ASP A 102 -3.88 -17.42 -11.78
C ASP A 102 -5.20 -16.81 -12.25
N ASP A 103 -5.13 -15.98 -13.29
CA ASP A 103 -6.27 -15.34 -13.92
C ASP A 103 -7.15 -16.38 -14.68
N GLU A 104 -6.93 -17.70 -14.47
CA GLU A 104 -7.58 -18.80 -15.17
C GLU A 104 -8.87 -19.37 -14.52
N ASP A 105 -9.35 -18.85 -13.39
CA ASP A 105 -10.59 -19.35 -12.74
C ASP A 105 -11.77 -18.35 -12.78
N ILE A 106 -11.89 -17.57 -13.86
CA ILE A 106 -13.14 -16.83 -14.18
C ILE A 106 -13.92 -17.62 -15.22
N ASP A 107 -14.48 -18.76 -14.81
CA ASP A 107 -15.57 -19.41 -15.53
C ASP A 107 -16.85 -18.56 -15.39
N LEU A 108 -17.03 -17.63 -16.32
CA LEU A 108 -18.30 -16.94 -16.54
C LEU A 108 -19.20 -17.84 -17.40
N ASP A 109 -19.98 -18.69 -16.75
CA ASP A 109 -21.14 -19.30 -17.38
C ASP A 109 -22.19 -18.20 -17.65
N PHE A 110 -22.56 -18.07 -18.92
CA PHE A 110 -23.53 -17.15 -19.51
C PHE A 110 -24.98 -17.48 -19.11
#